data_AF-I3SD86-F1
#
_entry.id   AF-I3SD86-F1
#
_cell.length_a   1.000
_cell.length_b   1.000
_cell.length_c   1.000
_cell.angle_alpha   90.00
_cell.angle_beta   90.00
_cell.angle_gamma   90.00
#
_symmetry.space_group_name_H-M   'P 1'
#
loop_
_entity.id
_entity.type
_entity.pdbx_description
1 polymer ?
#
loop_
_entity_poly.entity_id
_entity_poly.type
_entity_poly.pdbx_seq_one_letter_code
_entity_poly.pdbx_strand_id
1 'polypeptide(L)'
;MGQGLSCRGNHDHGLFTAVQQGDLQIVTALLEQDPTLFHQTTLYDRHSALHIAAANGQIEILSRLLDGSVNPDILNRQKQTPLMLAAMHGGDVAMLL
;
A
#
# COMPACT_ATOMS: atom_id res chain seq x y z
N MET A 1 -5.52 32.33 14.53
CA MET A 1 -4.10 32.00 14.81
C MET A 1 -4.04 30.80 15.74
N GLY A 2 -3.26 29.77 15.40
CA GLY A 2 -2.73 28.83 16.40
C GLY A 2 -3.56 27.57 16.70
N GLN A 3 -3.58 26.61 15.78
CA GLN A 3 -3.47 25.19 16.10
C GLN A 3 -2.54 24.65 14.99
N GLY A 4 -1.22 24.63 15.15
CA GLY A 4 -0.52 23.89 16.20
C GLY A 4 -0.29 22.47 15.69
N LEU A 5 0.61 22.34 14.70
CA LEU A 5 1.33 21.15 14.29
C LEU A 5 1.11 19.91 15.19
N SER A 6 0.21 19.01 14.78
CA SER A 6 0.33 17.59 15.15
C SER A 6 0.99 16.81 14.01
N CYS A 7 2.16 17.29 13.59
CA CYS A 7 3.16 16.45 12.91
C CYS A 7 3.96 15.70 13.99
N ARG A 8 3.29 14.81 14.73
CA ARG A 8 3.98 13.80 15.56
C ARG A 8 3.55 12.45 15.02
N GLY A 9 4.48 11.83 14.30
CA GLY A 9 4.26 10.69 13.43
C GLY A 9 3.41 9.60 14.06
N ASN A 10 2.22 9.43 13.49
CA ASN A 10 1.54 8.16 13.48
C ASN A 10 2.36 7.26 12.54
N HIS A 11 3.44 6.69 13.05
CA HIS A 11 4.44 5.92 12.30
C HIS A 11 3.85 4.66 11.65
N ASP A 12 2.58 4.34 11.91
CA ASP A 12 1.84 3.21 11.35
C ASP A 12 0.79 3.61 10.28
N HIS A 13 0.49 4.91 10.10
CA HIS A 13 -0.56 5.37 9.19
C HIS A 13 -0.07 6.24 8.01
N GLY A 14 1.22 6.58 7.94
CA GLY A 14 1.77 7.39 6.85
C GLY A 14 1.81 6.65 5.51
N LEU A 15 2.35 5.42 5.49
CA LEU A 15 2.54 4.65 4.26
C LEU A 15 1.20 4.29 3.60
N PHE A 16 0.29 3.66 4.33
CA PHE A 16 -1.00 3.23 3.77
C PHE A 16 -1.84 4.41 3.29
N THR A 17 -1.72 5.58 3.92
CA THR A 17 -2.39 6.80 3.45
C THR A 17 -1.76 7.29 2.14
N ALA A 18 -0.43 7.36 2.06
CA ALA A 18 0.28 7.74 0.84
C ALA A 18 -0.01 6.77 -0.32
N VAL A 19 -0.04 5.46 -0.04
CA VAL A 19 -0.46 4.46 -1.01
C VAL A 19 -1.91 4.69 -1.42
N GLN A 20 -2.86 4.83 -0.48
CA GLN A 20 -4.26 5.11 -0.86
C GLN A 20 -4.42 6.37 -1.73
N GLN A 21 -3.63 7.42 -1.48
CA GLN A 21 -3.67 8.65 -2.29
C GLN A 21 -2.98 8.53 -3.66
N GLY A 22 -2.16 7.51 -3.88
CA GLY A 22 -1.36 7.39 -5.11
C GLY A 22 -0.09 8.22 -5.10
N ASP A 23 0.36 8.71 -3.93
CA ASP A 23 1.51 9.59 -3.79
C ASP A 23 2.83 8.82 -3.83
N LEU A 24 3.27 8.46 -5.04
CA LEU A 24 4.52 7.72 -5.28
C LEU A 24 5.75 8.32 -4.57
N GLN A 25 5.86 9.66 -4.55
CA GLN A 25 7.00 10.34 -3.93
C GLN A 25 7.03 10.13 -2.41
N ILE A 26 5.88 10.23 -1.74
CA ILE A 26 5.79 10.03 -0.30
C ILE A 26 6.01 8.55 0.03
N VAL A 27 5.41 7.64 -0.74
CA VAL A 27 5.65 6.19 -0.58
C VAL A 27 7.13 5.87 -0.69
N THR A 28 7.80 6.40 -1.71
CA THR A 28 9.25 6.22 -1.91
C THR A 28 10.05 6.76 -0.73
N ALA A 29 9.82 8.01 -0.34
CA ALA A 29 10.55 8.66 0.74
C ALA A 29 10.36 7.93 2.08
N LEU A 30 9.17 7.38 2.34
CA LEU A 30 8.89 6.59 3.53
C LEU A 30 9.63 5.25 3.51
N LEU A 31 9.60 4.53 2.38
CA LEU A 31 10.29 3.24 2.23
C LEU A 31 11.82 3.38 2.30
N GLU A 32 12.36 4.50 1.79
CA GLU A 32 13.79 4.82 1.90
C GLU A 32 14.19 5.20 3.34
N GLN A 33 13.31 5.88 4.07
CA GLN A 33 13.54 6.22 5.48
C GLN A 33 13.43 5.01 6.41
N ASP A 34 12.47 4.13 6.15
CA ASP A 34 12.22 2.95 6.96
C ASP A 34 11.86 1.74 6.08
N PRO A 35 12.79 0.81 5.87
CA PRO A 35 12.54 -0.39 5.08
C PRO A 35 11.66 -1.43 5.80
N THR A 36 11.34 -1.25 7.10
CA THR A 36 10.42 -2.18 7.80
C THR A 36 8.98 -2.02 7.31
N LEU A 37 8.66 -0.86 6.74
CA LEU A 37 7.38 -0.52 6.12
C LEU A 37 6.95 -1.48 5.00
N PHE A 38 7.89 -2.13 4.31
CA PHE A 38 7.58 -3.15 3.28
C PHE A 38 6.76 -4.32 3.83
N HIS A 39 6.99 -4.69 5.09
CA HIS A 39 6.34 -5.82 5.75
C HIS A 39 5.17 -5.40 6.64
N GLN A 40 4.87 -4.10 6.73
CA GLN A 40 3.75 -3.63 7.53
C GLN A 40 2.41 -3.97 6.88
N THR A 41 1.42 -4.20 7.73
CA THR A 41 0.04 -4.49 7.32
C THR A 41 -0.95 -3.67 8.14
N THR A 42 -2.11 -3.35 7.57
CA THR A 42 -3.19 -2.70 8.30
C THR A 42 -3.68 -3.54 9.48
N LEU A 43 -4.15 -2.88 10.54
CA LEU A 43 -4.56 -3.54 11.77
C LEU A 43 -5.77 -4.46 11.62
N TYR A 44 -6.75 -4.07 10.80
CA TYR A 44 -8.04 -4.76 10.72
C TYR A 44 -8.05 -5.91 9.71
N ASP A 45 -7.57 -5.65 8.48
CA ASP A 45 -7.64 -6.59 7.36
C ASP A 45 -6.28 -7.23 7.03
N ARG A 46 -5.21 -6.81 7.70
CA ARG A 46 -3.84 -7.19 7.35
C ARG A 46 -3.51 -6.93 5.88
N HIS A 47 -4.02 -5.82 5.33
CA HIS A 47 -3.62 -5.36 4.01
C HIS A 47 -2.22 -4.77 4.07
N SER A 48 -1.30 -5.32 3.28
CA SER A 48 -0.02 -4.66 3.04
C SER A 48 -0.17 -3.50 2.05
N ALA A 49 0.91 -2.73 1.88
CA ALA A 49 0.97 -1.69 0.85
C ALA A 49 0.63 -2.24 -0.55
N LEU A 50 1.06 -3.46 -0.89
CA LEU A 50 0.73 -4.12 -2.16
C LEU A 50 -0.77 -4.36 -2.32
N HIS A 51 -1.47 -4.80 -1.27
CA HIS A 51 -2.91 -5.04 -1.32
C HIS A 51 -3.69 -3.75 -1.65
N ILE A 52 -3.32 -2.65 -0.98
CA ILE A 52 -3.96 -1.35 -1.18
C ILE A 52 -3.64 -0.80 -2.57
N ALA A 53 -2.37 -0.82 -2.98
CA ALA A 53 -1.95 -0.35 -4.29
C ALA A 53 -2.61 -1.14 -5.42
N ALA A 54 -2.72 -2.47 -5.27
CA ALA A 54 -3.40 -3.34 -6.22
C ALA A 54 -4.91 -3.05 -6.30
N ALA A 55 -5.59 -2.93 -5.15
CA ALA A 55 -7.01 -2.57 -5.10
C ALA A 55 -7.31 -1.20 -5.74
N ASN A 56 -6.36 -0.25 -5.69
CA ASN A 56 -6.51 1.06 -6.33
C ASN A 56 -5.99 1.11 -7.78
N GLY A 57 -5.45 0.00 -8.32
CA GLY A 57 -4.88 -0.02 -9.68
C GLY A 57 -3.61 0.81 -9.85
N GLN A 58 -2.87 1.06 -8.77
CA GLN A 58 -1.71 1.95 -8.76
C GLN A 58 -0.44 1.24 -9.21
N ILE A 59 -0.29 1.09 -10.52
CA ILE A 59 0.82 0.33 -11.14
C ILE A 59 2.20 0.88 -10.74
N GLU A 60 2.37 2.20 -10.70
CA GLU A 60 3.67 2.82 -10.34
C GLU A 60 4.11 2.50 -8.92
N ILE A 61 3.19 2.60 -7.95
CA ILE A 61 3.47 2.25 -6.55
C ILE A 61 3.70 0.75 -6.41
N LEU A 62 2.92 -0.08 -7.13
CA LEU A 62 3.12 -1.52 -7.15
C LEU A 62 4.54 -1.87 -7.63
N SER A 63 4.99 -1.25 -8.72
CA SER A 63 6.32 -1.47 -9.27
C SER A 63 7.42 -1.11 -8.27
N ARG A 64 7.28 0.00 -7.53
CA ARG A 64 8.24 0.40 -6.50
C ARG A 64 8.24 -0.52 -5.28
N LEU A 65 7.07 -1.05 -4.90
CA LEU A 65 6.97 -2.01 -3.80
C LEU A 65 7.57 -3.36 -4.18
N LEU A 66 7.40 -3.81 -5.42
CA LEU A 66 7.96 -5.07 -5.92
C LEU A 66 9.48 -5.04 -6.09
N ASP A 67 10.05 -3.86 -6.39
CA ASP A 67 11.50 -3.64 -6.40
C ASP A 67 12.13 -3.97 -5.02
N GLY A 68 11.39 -3.77 -3.94
CA GLY A 68 11.82 -4.00 -2.55
C GLY A 68 11.94 -5.47 -2.10
N SER A 69 12.01 -6.44 -3.02
CA SER A 69 12.03 -7.89 -2.68
C SER A 69 10.84 -8.32 -1.81
N VAL A 70 9.68 -7.69 -2.01
CA VAL A 70 8.46 -8.05 -1.29
C VAL A 70 7.78 -9.22 -1.99
N ASN A 71 7.31 -10.19 -1.20
CA ASN A 71 6.55 -11.32 -1.75
C ASN A 71 5.19 -10.82 -2.31
N PRO A 72 4.90 -10.98 -3.62
CA PRO A 72 3.63 -10.57 -4.21
C PRO A 72 2.47 -11.49 -3.81
N ASP A 73 2.74 -12.72 -3.39
CA ASP A 73 1.74 -13.74 -2.99
C ASP A 73 1.39 -13.67 -1.50
N ILE A 74 1.61 -12.53 -0.86
CA ILE A 74 1.19 -12.30 0.52
C ILE A 74 -0.32 -12.35 0.66
N LEU A 75 -0.79 -12.94 1.74
CA LEU A 75 -2.21 -13.10 2.02
C LEU A 75 -2.66 -12.12 3.10
N ASN A 76 -3.75 -11.41 2.83
CA ASN A 76 -4.44 -10.61 3.85
C ASN A 76 -5.20 -11.52 4.85
N ARG A 77 -5.93 -10.91 5.78
CA ARG A 77 -6.76 -11.62 6.76
C ARG A 77 -7.85 -12.49 6.12
N GLN A 78 -8.32 -12.12 4.93
CA GLN A 78 -9.33 -12.85 4.16
C GLN A 78 -8.72 -13.93 3.24
N LYS A 79 -7.41 -14.19 3.34
CA LYS A 79 -6.68 -15.12 2.46
C LYS A 79 -6.72 -14.73 0.98
N GLN A 80 -6.77 -13.43 0.70
CA GLN A 80 -6.70 -12.87 -0.65
C GLN A 80 -5.30 -12.37 -0.91
N THR A 81 -4.82 -12.53 -2.14
CA THR A 81 -3.59 -11.89 -2.62
C THR A 81 -3.87 -10.45 -3.09
N PRO A 82 -2.84 -9.59 -3.20
CA PRO A 82 -2.96 -8.27 -3.82
C PRO A 82 -3.60 -8.36 -5.21
N LEU A 83 -3.20 -9.36 -6.00
CA LEU A 83 -3.74 -9.58 -7.34
C LEU A 83 -5.25 -9.89 -7.33
N MET A 84 -5.72 -10.68 -6.35
CA MET A 84 -7.15 -10.93 -6.19
C MET A 84 -7.91 -9.65 -5.85
N LEU A 85 -7.36 -8.77 -4.99
CA LEU A 85 -7.99 -7.49 -4.69
C LEU A 85 -8.01 -6.54 -5.89
N ALA A 86 -6.94 -6.49 -6.69
CA ALA A 86 -6.94 -5.75 -7.95
C ALA A 86 -8.07 -6.20 -8.88
N ALA A 87 -8.26 -7.51 -9.04
CA ALA A 87 -9.33 -8.06 -9.88
C ALA A 87 -10.73 -7.77 -9.32
N MET A 88 -10.90 -7.74 -7.99
CA MET A 88 -12.18 -7.48 -7.34
C MET A 88 -12.57 -6.00 -7.32
N HIS A 89 -11.60 -5.09 -7.23
CA HIS A 89 -11.86 -3.65 -7.06
C HIS A 89 -11.70 -2.86 -8.37
N GLY A 90 -10.80 -3.30 -9.26
CA GLY A 90 -10.58 -2.73 -10.59
C GLY A 90 -11.55 -3.30 -11.62
N GLY A 91 -12.86 -3.17 -11.39
CA GLY A 91 -13.96 -3.75 -12.18
C GLY A 91 -14.02 -3.44 -13.69
N ASP A 92 -12.98 -2.85 -14.29
CA ASP A 92 -12.84 -2.66 -15.74
C ASP A 92 -11.55 -3.27 -16.33
N VAL A 93 -10.61 -3.77 -15.51
CA VAL A 93 -9.45 -4.56 -15.99
C VAL A 93 -9.64 -6.07 -15.83
N ALA A 94 -10.78 -6.50 -15.29
CA ALA A 94 -11.14 -7.90 -15.09
C ALA A 94 -11.54 -8.66 -16.39
N MET A 95 -11.21 -8.14 -17.58
CA MET A 95 -11.61 -8.76 -18.87
C MET A 95 -10.46 -9.30 -19.72
N LEU A 96 -9.37 -9.80 -19.12
CA LEU A 96 -8.26 -10.37 -19.89
C LEU A 96 -7.63 -11.66 -19.31
N LEU A 97 -8.49 -12.55 -18.79
CA LEU A 97 -8.25 -13.99 -18.71
C LEU A 97 -9.52 -14.73 -19.13
#